data_AF-A0AA93AMQ3-F1
#
_entry.id   AF-A0AA93AMQ3-F1
#
_cell.length_a   1.000
_cell.length_b   1.000
_cell.length_c   1.000
_cell.angle_alpha   90.00
_cell.angle_beta   90.00
_cell.angle_gamma   90.00
#
_symmetry.space_group_name_H-M   'P 1'
#
loop_
_entity.id
_entity.type
_entity.pdbx_description
1 polymer ?
#
loop_
_entity_poly.entity_id
_entity_poly.type
_entity_poly.pdbx_seq_one_letter_code
_entity_poly.pdbx_strand_id
1 'polypeptide(L)'
;MKKIVLSMLLAFSSPCFAAGSGVDFELKSVAIPDALSIFYTQILKKPFRLSPDVVAMPEKISFRLMPEQDARAFLVDYMADIGVAVKTKNGADFFYKPVQVEKKVPQFSYTYQPKYRSVEYLSAQLSPMAGEGGKFNSANGEKNSPDSLVFYGTRAEIRLISETLPLVDVRADEVAVSGYVYEIQSNSRDGSGLQLAANLLNSKLNFQIGGSDSRGYENFLKISSGSMSALIELFKTDSRFTTISAPTLRVRSGSNAVFSVGNSTPTLGNTSFQGQSAIQSVVYRDAGIIFDVSPSVRLGVIDLKIRQELSNFTATQNGVNGSPTLIKREISTDISLNDGDIVLLGGLADDKKTNSETGFSWLPSFTSQGSSADKTDIVVVLQVRKIR
;
A
#
# COMPACT_ATOMS: atom_id res chain seq x y z
N MET A 1 19.29 60.07 -78.65
CA MET A 1 18.23 60.29 -77.64
C MET A 1 18.75 59.83 -76.28
N LYS A 2 18.69 60.73 -75.29
CA LYS A 2 18.80 60.57 -73.81
C LYS A 2 19.87 59.63 -73.21
N LYS A 3 20.91 60.25 -72.64
CA LYS A 3 21.76 59.70 -71.58
C LYS A 3 20.99 59.78 -70.25
N ILE A 4 20.92 58.69 -69.49
CA ILE A 4 20.38 58.68 -68.11
C ILE A 4 21.56 58.43 -67.17
N VAL A 5 21.85 59.43 -66.34
CA VAL A 5 22.84 59.42 -65.27
C VAL A 5 22.18 58.76 -64.06
N LEU A 6 22.73 57.63 -63.61
CA LEU A 6 22.31 56.92 -62.41
C LEU A 6 23.08 57.49 -61.21
N SER A 7 22.45 58.38 -60.44
CA SER A 7 22.99 58.91 -59.19
C SER A 7 22.74 57.90 -58.06
N MET A 8 23.78 57.17 -57.68
CA MET A 8 23.78 56.26 -56.53
C MET A 8 23.94 57.10 -55.24
N LEU A 9 22.84 57.33 -54.53
CA LEU A 9 22.84 58.02 -53.24
C LEU A 9 23.28 57.03 -52.14
N LEU A 10 24.56 57.07 -51.79
CA LEU A 10 25.14 56.33 -50.67
C LEU A 10 24.70 57.03 -49.36
N ALA A 11 23.63 56.52 -48.74
CA ALA A 11 23.23 56.93 -47.41
C ALA A 11 24.22 56.34 -46.39
N PHE A 12 25.24 57.12 -46.03
CA PHE A 12 26.04 56.86 -44.84
C PHE A 12 25.12 56.90 -43.62
N SER A 13 24.78 55.74 -43.06
CA SER A 13 24.24 55.64 -41.72
C SER A 13 25.35 56.05 -40.74
N SER A 14 25.34 57.30 -40.30
CA SER A 14 26.18 57.74 -39.20
C SER A 14 25.95 56.80 -38.01
N PRO A 15 26.98 56.20 -37.40
CA PRO A 15 26.81 55.61 -36.09
C PRO A 15 26.43 56.76 -35.15
N CYS A 16 25.19 56.76 -34.69
CA CYS A 16 24.80 57.57 -33.55
C CYS A 16 25.56 56.99 -32.35
N PHE A 17 26.76 57.51 -32.09
CA PHE A 17 27.43 57.28 -30.81
C PHE A 17 26.51 57.87 -29.75
N ALA A 18 25.82 57.00 -29.00
CA ALA A 18 25.13 57.42 -27.79
C ALA A 18 26.20 58.06 -26.91
N ALA A 19 26.09 59.38 -26.69
CA ALA A 19 27.02 60.08 -25.83
C ALA A 19 26.94 59.44 -24.44
N GLY A 20 28.09 58.98 -23.92
CA GLY A 20 28.18 58.51 -22.55
C GLY A 20 27.56 59.54 -21.63
N SER A 21 26.76 59.09 -20.66
CA SER A 21 26.00 59.97 -19.79
C SER A 21 26.90 60.92 -18.97
N GLY A 22 28.21 60.63 -18.87
CA GLY A 22 29.16 61.43 -18.11
C GLY A 22 28.98 61.26 -16.59
N VAL A 23 28.18 60.29 -16.17
CA VAL A 23 27.82 60.05 -14.76
C VAL A 23 28.43 58.72 -14.30
N ASP A 24 29.27 58.77 -13.27
CA ASP A 24 29.62 57.59 -12.45
C ASP A 24 28.61 57.52 -11.31
N PHE A 25 27.81 56.46 -11.28
CA PHE A 25 26.73 56.32 -10.31
C PHE A 25 26.63 54.89 -9.79
N GLU A 26 26.50 54.75 -8.49
CA GLU A 26 26.46 53.45 -7.82
C GLU A 26 25.24 53.35 -6.89
N LEU A 27 24.49 52.26 -7.02
CA LEU A 27 23.44 51.86 -6.09
C LEU A 27 23.83 50.57 -5.39
N LYS A 28 23.61 50.52 -4.08
CA LYS A 28 23.83 49.33 -3.26
C LYS A 28 22.58 49.01 -2.45
N SER A 29 22.00 47.84 -2.73
CA SER A 29 20.90 47.26 -1.96
C SER A 29 19.70 48.21 -1.83
N VAL A 30 19.26 48.78 -2.96
CA VAL A 30 18.14 49.73 -3.01
C VAL A 30 16.92 49.03 -3.61
N ALA A 31 15.73 49.24 -3.03
CA ALA A 31 14.49 48.68 -3.55
C ALA A 31 14.23 49.19 -4.98
N ILE A 32 13.72 48.34 -5.86
CA ILE A 32 13.43 48.68 -7.27
C ILE A 32 12.67 50.01 -7.45
N PRO A 33 11.55 50.30 -6.74
CA PRO A 33 10.84 51.57 -6.91
C PRO A 33 11.68 52.79 -6.50
N ASP A 34 12.48 52.66 -5.44
CA ASP A 34 13.36 53.74 -4.97
C ASP A 34 14.52 53.96 -5.93
N ALA A 35 15.11 52.87 -6.45
CA ALA A 35 16.18 52.92 -7.44
C ALA A 35 15.70 53.62 -8.73
N LEU A 36 14.51 53.27 -9.24
CA LEU A 36 13.88 53.93 -10.38
C LEU A 36 13.63 55.41 -10.10
N SER A 37 13.14 55.74 -8.90
CA SER A 37 12.90 57.13 -8.47
C SER A 37 14.18 57.95 -8.43
N ILE A 38 15.23 57.45 -7.79
CA ILE A 38 16.53 58.12 -7.70
C ILE A 38 17.11 58.32 -9.12
N PHE A 39 17.09 57.28 -9.95
CA PHE A 39 17.69 57.32 -11.28
C PHE A 39 16.97 58.33 -12.19
N TYR A 40 15.64 58.37 -12.19
CA TYR A 40 14.88 59.29 -13.04
C TYR A 40 14.87 60.74 -12.54
N THR A 41 14.98 60.96 -11.23
CA THR A 41 15.00 62.31 -10.65
C THR A 41 16.38 62.94 -10.68
N GLN A 42 17.44 62.17 -10.39
CA GLN A 42 18.80 62.70 -10.24
C GLN A 42 19.63 62.60 -11.52
N ILE A 43 19.48 61.51 -12.28
CA ILE A 43 20.33 61.23 -13.45
C ILE A 43 19.62 61.63 -14.74
N LEU A 44 18.47 61.02 -15.04
CA LEU A 44 17.79 61.25 -16.31
C LEU A 44 16.99 62.55 -16.36
N LYS A 45 16.59 63.09 -15.20
CA LYS A 45 15.74 64.29 -15.05
C LYS A 45 14.49 64.24 -15.95
N LYS A 46 13.83 63.09 -15.99
CA LYS A 46 12.66 62.81 -16.84
C LYS A 46 11.46 62.34 -16.01
N PRO A 47 10.22 62.65 -16.44
CA PRO A 47 9.03 62.13 -15.78
C PRO A 47 8.94 60.60 -15.97
N PHE A 48 8.55 59.91 -14.90
CA PHE A 48 8.33 58.47 -14.90
C PHE A 48 7.07 58.10 -14.11
N ARG A 49 6.58 56.89 -14.33
CA ARG A 49 5.45 56.30 -13.61
C ARG A 49 5.72 54.83 -13.36
N LEU A 50 5.28 54.32 -12.22
CA LEU A 50 5.41 52.92 -11.84
C LEU A 50 4.02 52.29 -11.74
N SER A 51 3.86 51.04 -12.20
CA SER A 51 2.64 50.28 -11.93
C SER A 51 2.60 49.86 -10.45
N PRO A 52 1.39 49.62 -9.88
CA PRO A 52 1.27 49.12 -8.50
C PRO A 52 2.11 47.86 -8.25
N ASP A 53 2.21 46.97 -9.24
CA ASP A 53 3.01 45.74 -9.15
C ASP A 53 4.51 46.03 -8.99
N VAL A 54 5.03 47.05 -9.70
CA VAL A 54 6.44 47.45 -9.60
C VAL A 54 6.71 48.21 -8.29
N VAL A 55 5.74 49.01 -7.83
CA VAL A 55 5.82 49.69 -6.51
C VAL A 55 5.86 48.68 -5.37
N ALA A 56 5.14 47.57 -5.50
CA ALA A 56 5.08 46.51 -4.49
C ALA A 56 6.29 45.55 -4.51
N MET A 57 7.27 45.73 -5.41
CA MET A 57 8.44 44.85 -5.49
C MET A 57 9.40 45.10 -4.31
N PRO A 58 9.60 44.12 -3.41
CA PRO A 58 10.49 44.26 -2.26
C PRO A 58 11.96 43.99 -2.61
N GLU A 59 12.22 43.55 -3.83
CA GLU A 59 13.53 43.14 -4.32
C GLU A 59 14.49 44.32 -4.34
N LYS A 60 15.72 44.08 -3.88
CA LYS A 60 16.78 45.08 -3.82
C LYS A 60 17.78 44.84 -4.93
N ILE A 61 18.18 45.92 -5.59
CA ILE A 61 19.11 45.90 -6.71
C ILE A 61 20.38 46.66 -6.36
N SER A 62 21.48 46.26 -7.01
CA SER A 62 22.77 46.95 -6.91
C SER A 62 23.40 46.98 -8.29
N PHE A 63 23.86 48.15 -8.73
CA PHE A 63 24.60 48.28 -9.98
C PHE A 63 25.49 49.52 -9.92
N ARG A 64 26.49 49.55 -10.80
CA ARG A 64 27.30 50.73 -11.06
C ARG A 64 27.23 51.09 -12.53
N LEU A 65 26.83 52.31 -12.82
CA LEU A 65 26.81 52.90 -14.15
C LEU A 65 28.13 53.64 -14.38
N MET A 66 28.82 53.32 -15.48
CA MET A 66 30.07 53.98 -15.85
C MET A 66 29.79 55.22 -16.73
N PRO A 67 30.64 56.27 -16.67
CA PRO A 67 30.43 57.52 -17.42
C PRO A 67 30.30 57.34 -18.93
N GLU A 68 30.93 56.30 -19.48
CA GLU A 68 30.94 55.96 -20.91
C GLU A 68 29.58 55.41 -21.40
N GLN A 69 28.71 54.95 -20.49
CA GLN A 69 27.47 54.24 -20.82
C GLN A 69 26.28 55.20 -20.95
N ASP A 70 25.33 54.87 -21.83
CA ASP A 70 24.02 55.53 -21.85
C ASP A 70 23.21 55.09 -20.63
N ALA A 71 22.94 56.04 -19.75
CA ALA A 71 22.24 55.82 -18.48
C ALA A 71 20.85 55.18 -18.69
N ARG A 72 20.09 55.65 -19.68
CA ARG A 72 18.73 55.18 -19.88
C ARG A 72 18.74 53.77 -20.47
N ALA A 73 19.57 53.53 -21.48
CA ALA A 73 19.68 52.22 -22.10
C ALA A 73 20.10 51.17 -21.07
N PHE A 74 21.12 51.46 -20.27
CA PHE A 74 21.58 50.59 -19.20
C PHE A 74 20.46 50.22 -18.22
N LEU A 75 19.72 51.23 -17.73
CA LEU A 75 18.64 50.97 -16.76
C LEU A 75 17.50 50.17 -17.38
N VAL A 76 17.10 50.48 -18.61
CA VAL A 76 16.01 49.77 -19.29
C VAL A 76 16.36 48.30 -19.51
N ASP A 77 17.59 48.01 -19.93
CA ASP A 77 18.06 46.63 -20.13
C ASP A 77 18.11 45.88 -18.80
N TYR A 78 18.69 46.49 -17.76
CA TYR A 78 18.73 45.89 -16.42
C TYR A 78 17.32 45.61 -15.88
N MET A 79 16.38 46.54 -16.06
CA MET A 79 14.97 46.36 -15.65
C MET A 79 14.32 45.21 -16.43
N ALA A 80 14.61 45.08 -17.72
CA ALA A 80 14.08 44.00 -18.55
C ALA A 80 14.58 42.63 -18.07
N ASP A 81 15.85 42.52 -17.67
CA ASP A 81 16.46 41.28 -17.16
C ASP A 81 15.78 40.77 -15.87
N ILE A 82 15.30 41.70 -15.02
CA ILE A 82 14.57 41.37 -13.79
C ILE A 82 13.05 41.28 -13.98
N GLY A 83 12.57 41.30 -15.24
CA GLY A 83 11.16 41.13 -15.56
C GLY A 83 10.29 42.39 -15.40
N VAL A 84 10.89 43.58 -15.41
CA VAL A 84 10.20 44.87 -15.42
C VAL A 84 10.31 45.50 -16.81
N ALA A 85 9.19 45.59 -17.51
CA ALA A 85 9.13 46.21 -18.83
C ALA A 85 8.89 47.72 -18.73
N VAL A 86 9.37 48.48 -19.72
CA VAL A 86 9.14 49.92 -19.84
C VAL A 86 8.33 50.25 -21.10
N LYS A 87 7.42 51.22 -21.00
CA LYS A 87 6.73 51.83 -22.15
C LYS A 87 6.80 53.35 -22.06
N THR A 88 7.34 53.98 -23.09
CA THR A 88 7.36 55.45 -23.18
C THR A 88 6.07 55.95 -23.80
N LYS A 89 5.36 56.87 -23.10
CA LYS A 89 4.17 57.54 -23.64
C LYS A 89 4.19 59.01 -23.23
N ASN A 90 4.04 59.91 -24.21
CA ASN A 90 4.03 61.36 -24.01
C ASN A 90 5.26 61.88 -23.24
N GLY A 91 6.45 61.35 -23.55
CA GLY A 91 7.71 61.77 -22.90
C GLY A 91 7.94 61.21 -21.49
N ALA A 92 7.02 60.43 -20.93
CA ALA A 92 7.19 59.75 -19.64
C ALA A 92 7.36 58.23 -19.80
N ASP A 93 8.32 57.67 -19.07
CA ASP A 93 8.55 56.23 -19.03
C ASP A 93 7.64 55.57 -17.99
N PHE A 94 6.91 54.53 -18.40
CA PHE A 94 6.02 53.75 -17.53
C PHE A 94 6.57 52.34 -17.33
N PHE A 95 6.95 52.00 -16.11
CA PHE A 95 7.46 50.66 -15.74
C PHE A 95 6.33 49.78 -15.22
N TYR A 96 6.27 48.54 -15.72
CA TYR A 96 5.23 47.57 -15.37
C TYR A 96 5.76 46.13 -15.47
N LYS A 97 5.16 45.21 -14.70
CA LYS A 97 5.41 43.78 -14.84
C LYS A 97 4.51 43.22 -15.97
N PRO A 98 5.06 42.61 -17.03
CA PRO A 98 4.22 42.02 -18.07
C PRO A 98 3.41 40.85 -17.49
N VAL A 99 2.10 40.83 -17.76
CA VAL A 99 1.24 39.70 -17.39
C VAL A 99 1.65 38.51 -18.25
N GLN A 100 2.31 37.52 -17.65
CA GLN A 100 2.57 36.23 -18.29
C GLN A 100 1.23 35.52 -18.45
N VAL A 101 0.66 35.53 -19.66
CA VAL A 101 -0.57 34.77 -19.94
C VAL A 101 -0.16 33.32 -20.12
N GLU A 102 -0.24 32.56 -19.03
CA GLU A 102 -0.08 31.11 -19.08
C GLU A 102 -1.16 30.53 -20.01
N LYS A 103 -0.73 29.90 -21.10
CA LYS A 103 -1.65 29.24 -22.04
C LYS A 103 -2.25 28.02 -21.34
N LYS A 104 -3.43 28.17 -20.75
CA LYS A 104 -4.20 27.05 -20.20
C LYS A 104 -4.53 26.08 -21.34
N VAL A 105 -3.93 24.90 -21.32
CA VAL A 105 -4.26 23.83 -22.26
C VAL A 105 -5.72 23.42 -22.03
N PRO A 106 -6.57 23.33 -23.06
CA PRO A 106 -7.96 22.96 -22.88
C PRO A 106 -8.06 21.53 -22.31
N GLN A 107 -8.80 21.40 -21.22
CA GLN A 107 -9.12 20.12 -20.60
C GLN A 107 -10.51 19.65 -21.03
N PHE A 108 -10.65 18.34 -21.15
CA PHE A 108 -11.88 17.64 -21.49
C PHE A 108 -12.16 16.59 -20.42
N SER A 109 -13.41 16.16 -20.31
CA SER A 109 -13.79 15.04 -19.45
C SER A 109 -14.06 13.78 -20.26
N TYR A 110 -13.75 12.64 -19.67
CA TYR A 110 -14.12 11.32 -20.15
C TYR A 110 -14.67 10.51 -18.98
N THR A 111 -15.79 9.83 -19.21
CA THR A 111 -16.49 9.06 -18.19
C THR A 111 -16.51 7.59 -18.58
N TYR A 112 -16.11 6.73 -17.65
CA TYR A 112 -16.08 5.28 -17.81
C TYR A 112 -16.80 4.61 -16.64
N GLN A 113 -17.55 3.56 -16.94
CA GLN A 113 -18.30 2.81 -15.95
C GLN A 113 -17.64 1.44 -15.75
N PRO A 114 -16.95 1.22 -14.61
CA PRO A 114 -16.24 -0.03 -14.37
C PRO A 114 -17.15 -1.25 -14.29
N LYS A 115 -16.70 -2.37 -14.83
CA LYS A 115 -17.43 -3.65 -14.83
C LYS A 115 -16.90 -4.64 -13.80
N TYR A 116 -15.58 -4.68 -13.57
CA TYR A 116 -14.94 -5.72 -12.77
C TYR A 116 -14.03 -5.16 -11.66
N ARG A 117 -13.42 -4.00 -11.90
CA ARG A 117 -12.50 -3.36 -10.95
C ARG A 117 -13.14 -2.14 -10.31
N SER A 118 -12.73 -1.84 -9.08
CA SER A 118 -13.17 -0.62 -8.39
C SER A 118 -12.56 0.62 -9.03
N VAL A 119 -13.23 1.77 -8.88
CA VAL A 119 -12.72 3.07 -9.30
C VAL A 119 -11.33 3.34 -8.71
N GLU A 120 -11.13 3.01 -7.43
CA GLU A 120 -9.85 3.15 -6.74
C GLU A 120 -8.71 2.33 -7.39
N TYR A 121 -8.99 1.09 -7.79
CA TYR A 121 -8.00 0.26 -8.46
C TYR A 121 -7.63 0.83 -9.84
N LEU A 122 -8.64 1.23 -10.62
CA LEU A 122 -8.45 1.75 -11.97
C LEU A 122 -7.74 3.12 -11.95
N SER A 123 -8.13 4.01 -11.05
CA SER A 123 -7.48 5.32 -10.90
C SER A 123 -6.02 5.16 -10.48
N ALA A 124 -5.71 4.28 -9.52
CA ALA A 124 -4.34 4.02 -9.10
C ALA A 124 -3.47 3.47 -10.24
N GLN A 125 -3.98 2.51 -11.01
CA GLN A 125 -3.24 1.89 -12.11
C GLN A 125 -2.99 2.84 -13.29
N LEU A 126 -3.92 3.78 -13.53
CA LEU A 126 -3.87 4.71 -14.66
C LEU A 126 -3.31 6.09 -14.29
N SER A 127 -3.11 6.37 -13.00
CA SER A 127 -2.49 7.62 -12.51
C SER A 127 -1.16 7.96 -13.20
N PRO A 128 -0.24 7.01 -13.47
CA PRO A 128 1.00 7.31 -14.19
C PRO A 128 0.80 7.80 -15.64
N MET A 129 -0.38 7.58 -16.22
CA MET A 129 -0.73 7.96 -17.60
C MET A 129 -1.45 9.32 -17.64
N ALA A 130 -1.83 9.86 -16.48
CA ALA A 130 -2.34 11.20 -16.31
C ALA A 130 -1.15 12.18 -16.19
N GLY A 131 -0.98 13.06 -17.17
CA GLY A 131 0.04 14.10 -17.13
C GLY A 131 -0.30 15.24 -16.17
N GLU A 132 0.43 16.34 -16.30
CA GLU A 132 0.28 17.50 -15.42
C GLU A 132 -1.12 18.14 -15.57
N GLY A 133 -1.98 17.93 -14.56
CA GLY A 133 -3.37 18.38 -14.57
C GLY A 133 -4.40 17.29 -14.89
N GLY A 134 -3.95 16.07 -15.22
CA GLY A 134 -4.79 14.90 -15.35
C GLY A 134 -5.34 14.45 -13.99
N LYS A 135 -6.66 14.27 -13.86
CA LYS A 135 -7.29 13.90 -12.58
C LYS A 135 -8.36 12.85 -12.75
N PHE A 136 -8.30 11.84 -11.88
CA PHE A 136 -9.37 10.85 -11.72
C PHE A 136 -10.27 11.24 -10.55
N ASN A 137 -11.57 11.26 -10.79
CA ASN A 137 -12.59 11.42 -9.78
C ASN A 137 -13.56 10.25 -9.82
N SER A 138 -14.09 9.87 -8.66
CA SER A 138 -15.26 9.00 -8.60
C SER A 138 -16.52 9.86 -8.65
N ALA A 139 -17.35 9.66 -9.67
CA ALA A 139 -18.71 10.18 -9.68
C ALA A 139 -19.61 9.16 -8.98
N ASN A 140 -19.61 9.18 -7.66
CA ASN A 140 -20.61 8.46 -6.88
C ASN A 140 -21.92 9.25 -6.99
N GLY A 141 -22.73 8.92 -8.00
CA GLY A 141 -24.14 9.29 -7.98
C GLY A 141 -24.82 8.67 -6.75
N GLU A 142 -26.01 9.16 -6.39
CA GLU A 142 -26.85 8.69 -5.27
C GLU A 142 -26.76 7.18 -4.99
N LYS A 143 -27.10 6.76 -3.76
CA LYS A 143 -26.98 5.41 -3.15
C LYS A 143 -27.22 4.13 -4.01
N ASN A 144 -27.72 4.24 -5.24
CA ASN A 144 -27.97 3.15 -6.18
C ASN A 144 -27.38 3.40 -7.59
N SER A 145 -26.56 4.43 -7.79
CA SER A 145 -25.90 4.67 -9.08
C SER A 145 -24.67 3.76 -9.21
N PRO A 146 -24.48 3.10 -10.35
CA PRO A 146 -23.24 2.37 -10.63
C PRO A 146 -22.04 3.32 -10.54
N ASP A 147 -20.97 2.84 -9.92
CA ASP A 147 -19.71 3.59 -9.81
C ASP A 147 -19.26 4.06 -11.19
N SER A 148 -18.74 5.29 -11.25
CA SER A 148 -18.29 5.89 -12.49
C SER A 148 -16.95 6.59 -12.28
N LEU A 149 -15.97 6.24 -13.10
CA LEU A 149 -14.67 6.88 -13.17
C LEU A 149 -14.77 8.07 -14.12
N VAL A 150 -14.44 9.27 -13.66
CA VAL A 150 -14.33 10.46 -14.49
C VAL A 150 -12.87 10.88 -14.56
N PHE A 151 -12.33 10.96 -15.78
CA PHE A 151 -11.01 11.48 -16.05
C PHE A 151 -11.08 12.86 -16.69
N TYR A 152 -10.30 13.82 -16.17
CA TYR A 152 -10.13 15.14 -16.76
C TYR A 152 -8.71 15.27 -17.32
N GLY A 153 -8.56 15.66 -18.58
CA GLY A 153 -7.25 15.81 -19.22
C GLY A 153 -7.33 16.31 -20.66
N THR A 154 -6.20 16.29 -21.35
CA THR A 154 -6.08 16.59 -22.77
C THR A 154 -6.69 15.49 -23.63
N ARG A 155 -6.97 15.78 -24.92
CA ARG A 155 -7.49 14.78 -25.86
C ARG A 155 -6.55 13.58 -26.05
N ALA A 156 -5.24 13.80 -25.97
CA ALA A 156 -4.25 12.73 -26.12
C ALA A 156 -4.31 11.76 -24.93
N GLU A 157 -4.40 12.29 -23.70
CA GLU A 157 -4.51 11.49 -22.48
C GLU A 157 -5.83 10.72 -22.43
N ILE A 158 -6.95 11.36 -22.79
CA ILE A 158 -8.26 10.69 -22.86
C ILE A 158 -8.21 9.52 -23.84
N ARG A 159 -7.59 9.71 -25.01
CA ARG A 159 -7.46 8.63 -26.00
C ARG A 159 -6.69 7.46 -25.39
N LEU A 160 -5.54 7.72 -24.80
CA LEU A 160 -4.70 6.71 -24.18
C LEU A 160 -5.43 5.96 -23.05
N ILE A 161 -6.12 6.69 -22.17
CA ILE A 161 -6.88 6.11 -21.06
C ILE A 161 -8.08 5.30 -21.56
N SER A 162 -8.84 5.80 -22.53
CA SER A 162 -10.01 5.10 -23.08
C SER A 162 -9.63 3.80 -23.83
N GLU A 163 -8.46 3.75 -24.46
CA GLU A 163 -7.90 2.55 -25.08
C GLU A 163 -7.37 1.55 -24.04
N THR A 164 -6.86 2.03 -22.89
CA THR A 164 -6.24 1.18 -21.85
C THR A 164 -7.25 0.63 -20.84
N LEU A 165 -8.30 1.39 -20.51
CA LEU A 165 -9.29 1.02 -19.50
C LEU A 165 -9.87 -0.40 -19.68
N PRO A 166 -10.32 -0.82 -20.88
CA PRO A 166 -10.84 -2.17 -21.08
C PRO A 166 -9.80 -3.29 -20.87
N LEU A 167 -8.50 -2.97 -20.97
CA LEU A 167 -7.42 -3.93 -20.76
C LEU A 167 -7.11 -4.12 -19.26
N VAL A 168 -7.42 -3.13 -18.43
CA VAL A 168 -7.19 -3.14 -16.98
C VAL A 168 -8.44 -3.54 -16.21
N ASP A 169 -9.62 -3.12 -16.66
CA ASP A 169 -10.92 -3.51 -16.12
C ASP A 169 -11.28 -4.92 -16.58
N VAL A 170 -10.56 -5.90 -16.04
CA VAL A 170 -10.77 -7.34 -16.26
C VAL A 170 -11.12 -8.02 -14.95
N ARG A 171 -11.82 -9.15 -15.03
CA ARG A 171 -12.15 -9.98 -13.87
C ARG A 171 -10.88 -10.32 -13.10
N ALA A 172 -10.93 -10.15 -11.79
CA ALA A 172 -9.88 -10.64 -10.92
C ALA A 172 -10.01 -12.16 -10.77
N ASP A 173 -8.88 -12.84 -10.68
CA ASP A 173 -8.88 -14.27 -10.33
C ASP A 173 -9.48 -14.48 -8.94
N GLU A 174 -10.17 -15.60 -8.76
CA GLU A 174 -10.69 -16.04 -7.47
C GLU A 174 -10.07 -17.38 -7.09
N VAL A 175 -9.98 -17.60 -5.78
CA VAL A 175 -9.36 -18.78 -5.19
C VAL A 175 -10.29 -19.35 -4.15
N ALA A 176 -10.56 -20.65 -4.23
CA ALA A 176 -11.17 -21.42 -3.17
C ALA A 176 -10.07 -22.01 -2.29
N VAL A 177 -10.08 -21.67 -1.00
CA VAL A 177 -9.18 -22.21 0.01
C VAL A 177 -10.01 -23.09 0.95
N SER A 178 -9.69 -24.38 0.98
CA SER A 178 -10.31 -25.36 1.88
C SER A 178 -9.30 -25.74 2.95
N GLY A 179 -9.69 -25.67 4.22
CA GLY A 179 -8.87 -26.12 5.34
C GLY A 179 -9.57 -27.25 6.11
N TYR A 180 -8.79 -28.20 6.60
CA TYR A 180 -9.21 -29.25 7.53
C TYR A 180 -8.26 -29.26 8.72
N VAL A 181 -8.79 -28.99 9.90
CA VAL A 181 -8.01 -28.97 11.15
C VAL A 181 -8.22 -30.30 11.86
N TYR A 182 -7.13 -31.02 12.07
CA TYR A 182 -7.10 -32.28 12.80
C TYR A 182 -6.38 -32.10 14.13
N GLU A 183 -6.99 -32.65 15.18
CA GLU A 183 -6.32 -32.98 16.43
C GLU A 183 -5.80 -34.41 16.33
N ILE A 184 -4.53 -34.61 16.67
CA ILE A 184 -3.88 -35.92 16.66
C ILE A 184 -3.45 -36.24 18.08
N GLN A 185 -4.06 -37.28 18.64
CA GLN A 185 -3.71 -37.81 19.95
C GLN A 185 -2.67 -38.91 19.79
N SER A 186 -1.54 -38.77 20.45
CA SER A 186 -0.39 -39.67 20.34
C SER A 186 0.28 -39.85 21.70
N ASN A 187 1.14 -40.86 21.82
CA ASN A 187 1.94 -41.04 23.03
C ASN A 187 3.38 -40.59 22.77
N SER A 188 4.17 -40.39 23.83
CA SER A 188 5.57 -39.94 23.74
C SER A 188 6.52 -40.77 22.86
N ARG A 189 6.09 -41.95 22.38
CA ARG A 189 6.86 -42.83 21.50
C ARG A 189 6.56 -42.62 20.00
N ASP A 190 5.52 -41.87 19.66
CA ASP A 190 4.93 -41.84 18.31
C ASP A 190 5.44 -40.71 17.38
N GLY A 191 6.28 -39.80 17.88
CA GLY A 191 6.81 -38.67 17.10
C GLY A 191 5.87 -37.45 17.05
N SER A 192 5.95 -36.61 16.01
CA SER A 192 5.01 -35.50 15.80
C SER A 192 3.76 -35.96 15.04
N GLY A 193 2.63 -35.29 15.26
CA GLY A 193 1.38 -35.53 14.53
C GLY A 193 1.57 -35.39 13.01
N LEU A 194 2.43 -34.48 12.56
CA LEU A 194 2.81 -34.36 11.15
C LEU A 194 3.58 -35.58 10.64
N GLN A 195 4.50 -36.13 11.45
CA GLN A 195 5.22 -37.35 11.10
C GLN A 195 4.30 -38.57 11.07
N LEU A 196 3.34 -38.66 12.01
CA LEU A 196 2.30 -39.68 11.99
C LEU A 196 1.44 -39.60 10.73
N ALA A 197 1.03 -38.38 10.34
CA ALA A 197 0.31 -38.14 9.10
C ALA A 197 1.15 -38.57 7.88
N ALA A 198 2.42 -38.18 7.81
CA ALA A 198 3.34 -38.57 6.73
C ALA A 198 3.52 -40.08 6.62
N ASN A 199 3.70 -40.77 7.75
CA ASN A 199 3.87 -42.23 7.80
C ASN A 199 2.61 -42.95 7.32
N LEU A 200 1.43 -42.49 7.77
CA LEU A 200 0.16 -43.04 7.33
C LEU A 200 -0.03 -42.86 5.81
N LEU A 201 0.31 -41.69 5.28
CA LEU A 201 0.29 -41.39 3.84
C LEU A 201 1.22 -42.30 3.03
N ASN A 202 2.47 -42.44 3.46
CA ASN A 202 3.45 -43.31 2.80
C ASN A 202 3.02 -44.78 2.81
N SER A 203 2.44 -45.26 3.92
CA SER A 203 2.07 -46.67 4.07
C SER A 203 0.91 -47.11 3.19
N LYS A 204 0.01 -46.21 2.79
CA LYS A 204 -1.24 -46.56 2.10
C LYS A 204 -1.38 -46.01 0.68
N LEU A 205 -0.67 -44.94 0.31
CA LEU A 205 -0.97 -44.19 -0.92
C LEU A 205 0.22 -44.00 -1.88
N ASN A 206 1.41 -44.55 -1.59
CA ASN A 206 2.60 -44.48 -2.47
C ASN A 206 2.87 -43.08 -3.07
N PHE A 207 2.61 -42.00 -2.32
CA PHE A 207 2.79 -40.64 -2.84
C PHE A 207 4.27 -40.31 -3.02
N GLN A 208 4.61 -39.69 -4.15
CA GLN A 208 5.93 -39.09 -4.36
C GLN A 208 6.00 -37.78 -3.57
N ILE A 209 6.39 -37.89 -2.29
CA ILE A 209 6.58 -36.72 -1.41
C ILE A 209 7.79 -35.94 -1.91
N GLY A 210 7.59 -34.68 -2.30
CA GLY A 210 8.67 -33.79 -2.72
C GLY A 210 9.53 -33.37 -1.54
N GLY A 211 10.58 -34.14 -1.26
CA GLY A 211 11.55 -33.91 -0.18
C GLY A 211 12.55 -35.06 -0.11
N SER A 212 13.49 -35.12 -1.05
CA SER A 212 14.48 -36.20 -1.17
C SER A 212 15.66 -36.07 -0.21
N ASP A 213 15.49 -35.49 0.98
CA ASP A 213 16.56 -35.41 1.96
C ASP A 213 16.05 -35.81 3.34
N SER A 214 16.79 -36.72 3.95
CA SER A 214 16.49 -37.52 5.14
C SER A 214 16.41 -36.71 6.45
N ARG A 215 16.11 -35.42 6.36
CA ARG A 215 15.93 -34.51 7.50
C ARG A 215 14.45 -34.49 7.83
N GLY A 216 14.12 -34.79 9.09
CA GLY A 216 12.74 -34.97 9.56
C GLY A 216 11.80 -33.86 9.10
N TYR A 217 10.51 -34.20 8.96
CA TYR A 217 9.47 -33.25 8.57
C TYR A 217 9.30 -32.17 9.65
N GLU A 218 9.97 -31.01 9.49
CA GLU A 218 10.07 -30.01 10.56
C GLU A 218 8.72 -29.34 10.86
N ASN A 219 7.88 -29.07 9.84
CA ASN A 219 6.52 -28.52 10.00
C ASN A 219 5.63 -28.46 8.73
N PHE A 220 6.11 -28.92 7.57
CA PHE A 220 5.42 -28.74 6.27
C PHE A 220 5.54 -29.97 5.36
N LEU A 221 4.44 -30.32 4.68
CA LEU A 221 4.42 -31.34 3.61
C LEU A 221 3.58 -30.83 2.43
N LYS A 222 4.08 -30.96 1.20
CA LYS A 222 3.34 -30.66 -0.03
C LYS A 222 3.05 -31.93 -0.82
N ILE A 223 1.80 -32.08 -1.25
CA ILE A 223 1.30 -33.18 -2.05
C ILE A 223 0.76 -32.60 -3.36
N SER A 224 1.47 -32.85 -4.46
CA SER A 224 1.11 -32.33 -5.80
C SER A 224 0.29 -33.32 -6.64
N SER A 225 0.08 -34.55 -6.15
CA SER A 225 -0.75 -35.57 -6.81
C SER A 225 -1.62 -36.29 -5.78
N GLY A 226 -2.92 -36.41 -6.04
CA GLY A 226 -3.87 -37.06 -5.12
C GLY A 226 -5.19 -36.28 -5.00
N SER A 227 -6.19 -36.86 -4.34
CA SER A 227 -7.43 -36.17 -4.02
C SER A 227 -7.49 -35.85 -2.52
N MET A 228 -7.95 -34.64 -2.19
CA MET A 228 -8.21 -34.25 -0.80
C MET A 228 -9.13 -35.25 -0.09
N SER A 229 -10.14 -35.76 -0.82
CA SER A 229 -11.06 -36.78 -0.32
C SER A 229 -10.33 -38.07 0.11
N ALA A 230 -9.35 -38.55 -0.66
CA ALA A 230 -8.58 -39.74 -0.30
C ALA A 230 -7.73 -39.52 0.96
N LEU A 231 -7.16 -38.32 1.15
CA LEU A 231 -6.42 -37.98 2.37
C LEU A 231 -7.33 -37.96 3.60
N ILE A 232 -8.51 -37.34 3.47
CA ILE A 232 -9.52 -37.29 4.53
C ILE A 232 -10.00 -38.70 4.89
N GLU A 233 -10.30 -39.52 3.89
CA GLU A 233 -10.72 -40.91 4.10
C GLU A 233 -9.62 -41.73 4.77
N LEU A 234 -8.36 -41.55 4.37
CA LEU A 234 -7.23 -42.20 5.01
C LEU A 234 -7.12 -41.84 6.49
N PHE A 235 -7.18 -40.54 6.84
CA PHE A 235 -7.12 -40.11 8.24
C PHE A 235 -8.30 -40.62 9.06
N LYS A 236 -9.49 -40.77 8.48
CA LYS A 236 -10.63 -41.42 9.15
C LYS A 236 -10.38 -42.90 9.50
N THR A 237 -9.42 -43.57 8.86
CA THR A 237 -9.08 -44.97 9.18
C THR A 237 -8.24 -45.14 10.44
N ASP A 238 -7.71 -44.05 11.00
CA ASP A 238 -6.87 -44.06 12.19
C ASP A 238 -7.55 -43.29 13.32
N SER A 239 -7.85 -43.96 14.42
CA SER A 239 -8.60 -43.38 15.54
C SER A 239 -7.87 -42.25 16.27
N ARG A 240 -6.58 -42.06 16.01
CA ARG A 240 -5.79 -40.96 16.58
C ARG A 240 -6.14 -39.60 15.98
N PHE A 241 -6.72 -39.57 14.78
CA PHE A 241 -7.04 -38.35 14.04
C PHE A 241 -8.50 -37.95 14.27
N THR A 242 -8.71 -36.79 14.89
CA THR A 242 -10.04 -36.21 15.11
C THR A 242 -10.19 -34.92 14.33
N THR A 243 -11.24 -34.81 13.51
CA THR A 243 -11.53 -33.56 12.77
C THR A 243 -12.18 -32.54 13.71
N ILE A 244 -11.55 -31.37 13.83
CA ILE A 244 -12.05 -30.25 14.64
C ILE A 244 -12.87 -29.28 13.78
N SER A 245 -12.39 -28.97 12.58
CA SER A 245 -13.08 -28.06 11.67
C SER A 245 -12.71 -28.29 10.21
N ALA A 246 -13.59 -27.86 9.31
CA ALA A 246 -13.41 -27.97 7.87
C ALA A 246 -13.87 -26.70 7.11
N PRO A 247 -13.31 -25.50 7.39
CA PRO A 247 -13.72 -24.27 6.73
C PRO A 247 -13.39 -24.26 5.24
N THR A 248 -14.25 -23.63 4.44
CA THR A 248 -13.98 -23.37 3.02
C THR A 248 -14.35 -21.93 2.70
N LEU A 249 -13.40 -21.18 2.12
CA LEU A 249 -13.57 -19.79 1.74
C LEU A 249 -13.28 -19.61 0.25
N ARG A 250 -14.10 -18.79 -0.42
CA ARG A 250 -13.84 -18.30 -1.77
C ARG A 250 -13.50 -16.82 -1.68
N VAL A 251 -12.36 -16.45 -2.23
CA VAL A 251 -11.79 -15.11 -2.06
C VAL A 251 -11.10 -14.65 -3.35
N ARG A 252 -11.21 -13.37 -3.64
CA ARG A 252 -10.56 -12.74 -4.79
C ARG A 252 -9.05 -12.58 -4.54
N SER A 253 -8.24 -12.78 -5.58
CA SER A 253 -6.81 -12.51 -5.56
C SER A 253 -6.51 -11.09 -5.07
N GLY A 254 -5.59 -10.97 -4.10
CA GLY A 254 -5.20 -9.72 -3.45
C GLY A 254 -6.21 -9.20 -2.42
N SER A 255 -7.26 -9.95 -2.09
CA SER A 255 -8.24 -9.62 -1.04
C SER A 255 -8.10 -10.58 0.15
N ASN A 256 -8.66 -10.20 1.30
CA ASN A 256 -8.71 -11.05 2.49
C ASN A 256 -10.10 -11.64 2.71
N ALA A 257 -10.18 -12.86 3.24
CA ALA A 257 -11.43 -13.46 3.72
C ALA A 257 -11.21 -14.13 5.07
N VAL A 258 -12.18 -13.97 5.97
CA VAL A 258 -12.13 -14.52 7.33
C VAL A 258 -13.38 -15.32 7.61
N PHE A 259 -13.19 -16.55 8.07
CA PHE A 259 -14.22 -17.38 8.70
C PHE A 259 -13.94 -17.40 10.20
N SER A 260 -14.94 -17.04 11.01
CA SER A 260 -14.83 -17.06 12.46
C SER A 260 -16.10 -17.65 13.06
N VAL A 261 -15.94 -18.64 13.94
CA VAL A 261 -17.04 -19.27 14.68
C VAL A 261 -16.59 -19.52 16.10
N GLY A 262 -17.38 -19.13 17.09
CA GLY A 262 -16.97 -19.24 18.48
C GLY A 262 -17.99 -18.72 19.45
N ASN A 263 -17.62 -18.77 20.73
CA ASN A 263 -18.42 -18.31 21.85
C ASN A 263 -17.67 -17.17 22.57
N SER A 264 -18.42 -16.18 23.05
CA SER A 264 -17.88 -15.13 23.90
C SER A 264 -18.16 -15.47 25.36
N THR A 265 -17.10 -15.60 26.16
CA THR A 265 -17.20 -15.99 27.57
C THR A 265 -16.90 -14.80 28.48
N PRO A 266 -17.75 -14.50 29.47
CA PRO A 266 -17.48 -13.47 30.45
C PRO A 266 -16.31 -13.90 31.36
N THR A 267 -15.34 -13.02 31.51
CA THR A 267 -14.17 -13.18 32.38
C THR A 267 -14.12 -12.03 33.38
N LEU A 268 -13.51 -12.27 34.55
CA LEU A 268 -13.35 -11.22 35.55
C LEU A 268 -12.38 -10.15 35.04
N GLY A 269 -12.85 -8.90 34.99
CA GLY A 269 -12.08 -7.72 34.61
C GLY A 269 -11.37 -7.06 35.79
N ASN A 270 -11.18 -5.74 35.70
CA ASN A 270 -10.61 -4.96 36.78
C ASN A 270 -11.60 -4.79 37.95
N THR A 271 -11.09 -4.81 39.18
CA THR A 271 -11.82 -4.44 40.38
C THR A 271 -11.57 -2.96 40.68
N SER A 272 -12.63 -2.18 40.88
CA SER A 272 -12.55 -0.78 41.32
C SER A 272 -13.27 -0.62 42.67
N PHE A 273 -12.81 0.30 43.52
CA PHE A 273 -13.44 0.55 44.81
C PHE A 273 -14.23 1.86 44.75
N GLN A 274 -15.52 1.80 45.14
CA GLN A 274 -16.36 2.97 45.35
C GLN A 274 -16.73 3.02 46.84
N GLY A 275 -16.01 3.83 47.61
CA GLY A 275 -16.07 3.81 49.07
C GLY A 275 -15.54 2.49 49.65
N GLN A 276 -16.31 1.81 50.50
CA GLN A 276 -15.97 0.49 51.06
C GLN A 276 -16.42 -0.69 50.17
N SER A 277 -17.09 -0.43 49.04
CA SER A 277 -17.60 -1.49 48.16
C SER A 277 -16.64 -1.77 47.00
N ALA A 278 -16.27 -3.04 46.82
CA ALA A 278 -15.55 -3.50 45.64
C ALA A 278 -16.54 -3.76 44.48
N ILE A 279 -16.33 -3.09 43.35
CA ILE A 279 -17.07 -3.29 42.11
C ILE A 279 -16.17 -4.05 41.15
N GLN A 280 -16.58 -5.25 40.78
CA GLN A 280 -15.86 -6.12 39.85
C GLN A 280 -16.43 -5.94 38.44
N SER A 281 -15.59 -5.53 37.48
CA SER A 281 -16.00 -5.49 36.07
C SER A 281 -15.97 -6.88 35.43
N VAL A 282 -16.75 -7.04 34.36
CA VAL A 282 -16.81 -8.26 33.54
C VAL A 282 -16.34 -7.89 32.13
N VAL A 283 -15.41 -8.67 31.57
CA VAL A 283 -14.88 -8.50 30.22
C VAL A 283 -15.19 -9.76 29.42
N TYR A 284 -15.80 -9.60 28.26
CA TYR A 284 -16.05 -10.72 27.35
C TYR A 284 -14.80 -11.03 26.53
N ARG A 285 -14.47 -12.33 26.45
CA ARG A 285 -13.35 -12.85 25.67
C ARG A 285 -13.86 -13.89 24.70
N ASP A 286 -13.49 -13.76 23.44
CA ASP A 286 -13.93 -14.69 22.39
C ASP A 286 -12.99 -15.89 22.32
N ALA A 287 -13.56 -17.07 22.10
CA ALA A 287 -12.82 -18.29 21.78
C ALA A 287 -13.57 -19.08 20.71
N GLY A 288 -12.82 -19.73 19.83
CA GLY A 288 -13.39 -20.55 18.77
C GLY A 288 -12.38 -20.83 17.66
N ILE A 289 -12.88 -20.91 16.43
CA ILE A 289 -12.10 -21.20 15.24
C ILE A 289 -12.04 -19.93 14.40
N ILE A 290 -10.83 -19.50 14.04
CA ILE A 290 -10.61 -18.43 13.06
C ILE A 290 -9.77 -18.99 11.92
N PHE A 291 -10.27 -18.85 10.69
CA PHE A 291 -9.59 -19.21 9.46
C PHE A 291 -9.54 -18.00 8.55
N ASP A 292 -8.34 -17.42 8.41
CA ASP A 292 -8.10 -16.12 7.77
C ASP A 292 -7.13 -16.31 6.60
N VAL A 293 -7.58 -16.01 5.39
CA VAL A 293 -6.88 -16.35 4.14
C VAL A 293 -6.77 -15.14 3.22
N SER A 294 -5.56 -14.87 2.76
CA SER A 294 -5.23 -13.81 1.81
C SER A 294 -4.41 -14.36 0.66
N PRO A 295 -5.04 -14.81 -0.44
CA PRO A 295 -4.33 -15.33 -1.59
C PRO A 295 -3.95 -14.23 -2.59
N SER A 296 -2.85 -14.46 -3.31
CA SER A 296 -2.38 -13.66 -4.43
C SER A 296 -2.01 -14.57 -5.59
N VAL A 297 -2.75 -14.44 -6.69
CA VAL A 297 -2.56 -15.25 -7.90
C VAL A 297 -1.60 -14.55 -8.85
N ARG A 298 -0.55 -15.26 -9.26
CA ARG A 298 0.41 -14.86 -10.30
C ARG A 298 0.35 -15.84 -11.47
N LEU A 299 1.33 -15.77 -12.38
CA LEU A 299 1.44 -16.69 -13.52
C LEU A 299 1.73 -18.12 -13.05
N GLY A 300 0.67 -18.90 -12.83
CA GLY A 300 0.73 -20.32 -12.50
C GLY A 300 0.92 -20.66 -11.02
N VAL A 301 1.14 -19.66 -10.17
CA VAL A 301 1.39 -19.80 -8.73
C VAL A 301 0.41 -18.98 -7.92
N ILE A 302 -0.01 -19.52 -6.78
CA ILE A 302 -0.87 -18.89 -5.79
C ILE A 302 -0.06 -18.75 -4.50
N ASP A 303 0.26 -17.52 -4.12
CA ASP A 303 0.80 -17.24 -2.79
C ASP A 303 -0.37 -17.13 -1.83
N LEU A 304 -0.28 -17.81 -0.69
CA LEU A 304 -1.33 -17.83 0.32
C LEU A 304 -0.73 -17.44 1.67
N LYS A 305 -1.21 -16.33 2.21
CA LYS A 305 -1.08 -16.04 3.63
C LYS A 305 -2.28 -16.64 4.36
N ILE A 306 -1.99 -17.47 5.35
CA ILE A 306 -2.99 -18.20 6.13
C ILE A 306 -2.72 -17.99 7.61
N ARG A 307 -3.78 -17.68 8.37
CA ARG A 307 -3.80 -17.77 9.82
C ARG A 307 -4.96 -18.66 10.25
N GLN A 308 -4.63 -19.77 10.89
CA GLN A 308 -5.58 -20.68 11.52
C GLN A 308 -5.41 -20.59 13.03
N GLU A 309 -6.47 -20.21 13.74
CA GLU A 309 -6.53 -20.19 15.20
C GLU A 309 -7.61 -21.16 15.67
N LEU A 310 -7.30 -21.92 16.72
CA LEU A 310 -8.24 -22.68 17.52
C LEU A 310 -8.09 -22.27 18.98
N SER A 311 -9.17 -21.83 19.59
CA SER A 311 -9.20 -21.44 20.99
C SER A 311 -10.43 -21.99 21.71
N ASN A 312 -10.25 -22.32 22.99
CA ASN A 312 -11.32 -22.83 23.84
C ASN A 312 -11.08 -22.46 25.30
N PHE A 313 -12.16 -22.35 26.07
CA PHE A 313 -12.08 -22.10 27.51
C PHE A 313 -12.11 -23.43 28.28
N THR A 314 -11.23 -23.55 29.29
CA THR A 314 -11.23 -24.66 30.25
C THR A 314 -11.34 -24.14 31.68
N ALA A 315 -11.83 -24.99 32.59
CA ALA A 315 -11.77 -24.71 34.02
C ALA A 315 -10.30 -24.51 34.45
N THR A 316 -10.07 -23.45 35.21
CA THR A 316 -8.73 -23.05 35.65
C THR A 316 -8.27 -23.95 36.80
N GLN A 317 -7.09 -24.57 36.65
CA GLN A 317 -6.46 -25.37 37.71
C GLN A 317 -5.42 -24.58 38.52
N ASN A 318 -4.76 -23.57 37.92
CA ASN A 318 -3.61 -22.84 38.50
C ASN A 318 -3.73 -21.29 38.38
N GLY A 319 -4.93 -20.73 38.27
CA GLY A 319 -5.17 -19.31 37.99
C GLY A 319 -6.28 -18.68 38.83
N VAL A 320 -6.83 -17.54 38.39
CA VAL A 320 -7.84 -16.78 39.15
C VAL A 320 -9.10 -17.63 39.36
N ASN A 321 -9.43 -17.89 40.62
CA ASN A 321 -10.63 -18.65 41.00
C ASN A 321 -11.88 -17.95 40.44
N GLY A 322 -12.74 -18.69 39.75
CA GLY A 322 -13.95 -18.14 39.10
C GLY A 322 -13.76 -17.55 37.70
N SER A 323 -12.55 -17.55 37.13
CA SER A 323 -12.32 -17.18 35.72
C SER A 323 -11.80 -18.39 34.92
N PRO A 324 -12.29 -18.64 33.68
CA PRO A 324 -11.78 -19.72 32.84
C PRO A 324 -10.38 -19.42 32.29
N THR A 325 -9.64 -20.47 31.95
CA THR A 325 -8.36 -20.37 31.23
C THR A 325 -8.64 -20.48 29.73
N LEU A 326 -8.15 -19.52 28.94
CA LEU A 326 -8.21 -19.56 27.48
C LEU A 326 -7.02 -20.38 26.97
N ILE A 327 -7.28 -21.52 26.36
CA ILE A 327 -6.29 -22.28 25.59
C ILE A 327 -6.38 -21.78 24.16
N LYS A 328 -5.25 -21.39 23.56
CA LYS A 328 -5.18 -20.90 22.19
C LYS A 328 -4.04 -21.60 21.46
N ARG A 329 -4.33 -22.07 20.24
CA ARG A 329 -3.40 -22.72 19.31
C ARG A 329 -3.50 -22.01 17.98
N GLU A 330 -2.38 -21.53 17.45
CA GLU A 330 -2.37 -20.68 16.25
C GLU A 330 -1.26 -21.13 15.30
N ILE A 331 -1.56 -21.17 14.00
CA ILE A 331 -0.60 -21.35 12.91
C ILE A 331 -0.76 -20.16 11.97
N SER A 332 0.35 -19.47 11.69
CA SER A 332 0.41 -18.35 10.75
C SER A 332 1.60 -18.56 9.81
N THR A 333 1.33 -18.62 8.51
CA THR A 333 2.38 -18.88 7.50
C THR A 333 2.05 -18.25 6.14
N ASP A 334 3.08 -18.14 5.31
CA ASP A 334 3.05 -17.66 3.93
C ASP A 334 3.66 -18.76 3.05
N ILE A 335 2.86 -19.29 2.11
CA ILE A 335 3.24 -20.42 1.27
C ILE A 335 2.89 -20.16 -0.20
N SER A 336 3.74 -20.63 -1.12
CA SER A 336 3.49 -20.58 -2.57
C SER A 336 3.09 -21.96 -3.08
N LEU A 337 1.94 -22.05 -3.76
CA LEU A 337 1.31 -23.29 -4.20
C LEU A 337 0.86 -23.22 -5.65
N ASN A 338 0.77 -24.37 -6.32
CA ASN A 338 0.09 -24.47 -7.61
C ASN A 338 -1.40 -24.71 -7.41
N ASP A 339 -2.18 -24.53 -8.48
CA ASP A 339 -3.59 -24.88 -8.51
C ASP A 339 -3.80 -26.38 -8.19
N GLY A 340 -4.59 -26.67 -7.16
CA GLY A 340 -4.92 -28.03 -6.72
C GLY A 340 -3.96 -28.64 -5.70
N ASP A 341 -2.79 -28.03 -5.44
CA ASP A 341 -1.82 -28.51 -4.45
C ASP A 341 -2.48 -28.66 -3.07
N ILE A 342 -2.09 -29.72 -2.37
CA ILE A 342 -2.50 -30.00 -1.00
C ILE A 342 -1.30 -29.84 -0.08
N VAL A 343 -1.49 -29.16 1.03
CA VAL A 343 -0.45 -28.89 2.01
C VAL A 343 -0.88 -29.38 3.37
N LEU A 344 0.04 -29.99 4.10
CA LEU A 344 -0.13 -30.28 5.51
C LEU A 344 0.83 -29.39 6.30
N LEU A 345 0.27 -28.60 7.21
CA LEU A 345 0.97 -27.75 8.16
C LEU A 345 0.83 -28.38 9.54
N GLY A 346 1.93 -28.66 10.23
CA GLY A 346 1.91 -29.16 11.61
C GLY A 346 2.91 -28.39 12.46
N GLY A 347 2.63 -28.20 13.76
CA GLY A 347 3.60 -27.44 14.57
C GLY A 347 3.21 -27.04 15.98
N LEU A 348 2.35 -27.77 16.68
CA LEU A 348 2.15 -27.49 18.11
C LEU A 348 1.81 -28.76 18.88
N ALA A 349 2.75 -29.15 19.75
CA ALA A 349 2.64 -30.25 20.69
C ALA A 349 2.24 -29.72 22.07
N ASP A 350 1.16 -30.26 22.62
CA ASP A 350 0.79 -30.08 24.02
C ASP A 350 1.06 -31.40 24.75
N ASP A 351 2.00 -31.39 25.71
CA ASP A 351 2.43 -32.58 26.45
C ASP A 351 1.69 -32.67 27.79
N LYS A 352 0.77 -33.64 27.93
CA LYS A 352 0.12 -33.95 29.20
C LYS A 352 0.75 -35.19 29.83
N LYS A 353 1.55 -34.99 30.88
CA LYS A 353 2.10 -36.11 31.67
C LYS A 353 1.06 -36.61 32.67
N THR A 354 0.68 -37.87 32.53
CA THR A 354 -0.17 -38.57 33.51
C THR A 354 0.70 -39.61 34.22
N ASN A 355 0.95 -39.38 35.52
CA ASN A 355 1.59 -40.38 36.37
C ASN A 355 0.49 -41.22 37.01
N SER A 356 0.50 -42.53 36.78
CA SER A 356 -0.38 -43.46 37.48
C SER A 356 0.46 -44.38 38.36
N GLU A 357 0.12 -44.43 39.64
CA GLU A 357 0.64 -45.44 40.57
C GLU A 357 -0.46 -46.48 40.75
N THR A 358 -0.21 -47.71 40.31
CA THR A 358 -1.12 -48.84 40.53
C THR A 358 -0.37 -49.94 41.26
N GLY A 359 -0.24 -49.78 42.58
CA GLY A 359 0.42 -50.74 43.46
C GLY A 359 -0.54 -51.33 44.49
N PHE A 360 -0.45 -52.64 44.71
CA PHE A 360 -0.97 -53.24 45.94
C PHE A 360 -0.14 -52.74 47.13
N SER A 361 -0.79 -52.37 48.25
CA SER A 361 -0.17 -51.73 49.42
C SER A 361 1.02 -52.48 50.06
N TRP A 362 1.29 -53.72 49.66
CA TRP A 362 2.33 -54.59 50.22
C TRP A 362 3.53 -54.87 49.27
N LEU A 363 3.52 -54.34 48.04
CA LEU A 363 4.63 -54.49 47.09
C LEU A 363 5.59 -53.29 47.15
N PRO A 364 6.89 -53.47 46.86
CA PRO A 364 7.86 -52.37 46.82
C PRO A 364 7.47 -51.30 45.79
N SER A 365 7.66 -50.02 46.11
CA SER A 365 7.22 -48.87 45.27
C SER A 365 7.83 -48.83 43.85
N PHE A 366 8.88 -49.62 43.57
CA PHE A 366 9.52 -49.70 42.26
C PHE A 366 8.85 -50.69 41.29
N THR A 367 7.88 -51.51 41.73
CA THR A 367 7.33 -52.61 40.91
C THR A 367 6.10 -52.22 40.07
N SER A 368 5.61 -50.97 40.11
CA SER A 368 4.39 -50.57 39.37
C SER A 368 4.30 -49.09 38.97
N GLN A 369 5.41 -48.47 38.57
CA GLN A 369 5.38 -47.11 38.01
C GLN A 369 5.25 -47.16 36.48
N GLY A 370 4.07 -46.80 35.99
CA GLY A 370 3.81 -46.49 34.59
C GLY A 370 3.75 -44.98 34.40
N SER A 371 4.58 -44.43 33.51
CA SER A 371 4.45 -43.04 33.06
C SER A 371 3.93 -43.06 31.62
N SER A 372 2.72 -42.51 31.41
CA SER A 372 2.20 -42.22 30.08
C SER A 372 2.19 -40.70 29.91
N ALA A 373 2.78 -40.24 28.82
CA ALA A 373 2.67 -38.85 28.39
C ALA A 373 1.84 -38.84 27.12
N ASP A 374 0.61 -38.33 27.24
CA ASP A 374 -0.31 -38.17 26.13
C ASP A 374 0.01 -36.82 25.49
N LYS A 375 0.15 -36.81 24.17
CA LYS A 375 0.55 -35.67 23.38
C LYS A 375 -0.54 -35.35 22.38
N THR A 376 -0.96 -34.09 22.37
CA THR A 376 -1.97 -33.59 21.43
C THR A 376 -1.30 -32.66 20.43
N ASP A 377 -1.32 -33.04 19.16
CA ASP A 377 -0.77 -32.24 18.05
C ASP A 377 -1.90 -31.70 17.17
N ILE A 378 -1.73 -30.47 16.64
CA ILE A 378 -2.61 -29.94 15.59
C ILE A 378 -1.94 -30.04 14.22
N VAL A 379 -2.69 -30.58 13.26
CA VAL A 379 -2.32 -30.60 11.84
C VAL A 379 -3.43 -29.95 11.02
N VAL A 380 -3.05 -29.00 10.17
CA VAL A 380 -3.95 -28.31 9.24
C VAL A 380 -3.65 -28.80 7.84
N VAL A 381 -4.65 -29.37 7.19
CA VAL A 381 -4.58 -29.79 5.79
C VAL A 381 -5.28 -28.73 4.94
N LEU A 382 -4.56 -28.11 4.02
CA LEU A 382 -5.02 -27.03 3.16
C LEU A 382 -5.05 -27.50 1.70
N GLN A 383 -6.07 -27.08 0.96
CA GLN A 383 -6.06 -27.13 -0.50
C GLN A 383 -6.47 -25.80 -1.07
N VAL A 384 -5.78 -25.42 -2.13
CA VAL A 384 -6.02 -24.20 -2.87
C VAL A 384 -6.43 -24.55 -4.29
N ARG A 385 -7.54 -23.98 -4.77
CA ARG A 385 -7.97 -24.10 -6.17
C ARG A 385 -8.28 -22.75 -6.76
N LYS A 386 -7.72 -22.48 -7.94
CA LYS A 386 -8.11 -21.32 -8.75
C LYS A 386 -9.50 -21.56 -9.33
N ILE A 387 -10.40 -20.60 -9.15
CA ILE A 387 -11.69 -20.59 -9.80
C ILE A 387 -11.58 -19.78 -11.08
N ARG A 388 -11.99 -20.38 -12.21
CA ARG A 388 -11.97 -19.76 -13.54
C ARG A 388 -13.27 -19.06 -13.86
#